data_AF-A0AAV7C8T8-F1
#
_entry.id   AF-A0AAV7C8T8-F1
#
_cell.length_a   1.000
_cell.length_b   1.000
_cell.length_c   1.000
_cell.angle_alpha   90.00
_cell.angle_beta   90.00
_cell.angle_gamma   90.00
#
_symmetry.space_group_name_H-M   'P 1'
#
loop_
_entity.id
_entity.type
_entity.pdbx_description
1 polymer ?
#
loop_
_entity_poly.entity_id
_entity_poly.type
_entity_poly.pdbx_seq_one_letter_code
_entity_poly.pdbx_strand_id
1 'polypeptide(L)'
;MALPVSSLRTTLLVLLSLGLTLALGLLLPEALKLFLTFLGLPCDNASHAIVLMYFVFMLFLAMPSIPRGSVPVQGKVVLITGCDSGFGLALAKHLHKIGFTVFAGCLLKNQNGEGAQELESFHCNRMKVLQLNVTKEEEVTKAVEYVKKNLDDSDEGTFKCFHKIFLEIVSY
;
A
#
# COMPACT_ATOMS: atom_id res chain seq x y z
N MET A 1 -43.82 16.51 -2.16
CA MET A 1 -42.38 16.26 -2.38
C MET A 1 -42.16 14.75 -2.33
N ALA A 2 -42.20 14.07 -3.48
CA ALA A 2 -42.14 12.61 -3.57
C ALA A 2 -40.66 12.18 -3.66
N LEU A 3 -40.17 11.44 -2.66
CA LEU A 3 -38.80 10.93 -2.68
C LEU A 3 -38.71 9.69 -3.60
N PRO A 4 -37.68 9.61 -4.47
CA PRO A 4 -37.53 8.51 -5.43
C PRO A 4 -37.24 7.20 -4.70
N VAL A 5 -38.01 6.16 -5.04
CA VAL A 5 -38.02 4.83 -4.38
C VAL A 5 -36.64 4.15 -4.33
N SER A 6 -35.71 4.54 -5.21
CA SER A 6 -34.33 4.05 -5.24
C SER A 6 -33.47 4.52 -4.05
N SER A 7 -33.66 5.75 -3.57
CA SER A 7 -32.86 6.32 -2.47
C SER A 7 -33.20 5.66 -1.13
N LEU A 8 -34.46 5.30 -0.93
CA LEU A 8 -34.95 4.65 0.29
C LEU A 8 -34.36 3.25 0.46
N ARG A 9 -34.31 2.46 -0.62
CA ARG A 9 -33.75 1.09 -0.60
C ARG A 9 -32.26 1.09 -0.26
N THR A 10 -31.48 1.98 -0.85
CA THR A 10 -30.05 2.09 -0.56
C THR A 10 -29.80 2.52 0.88
N THR A 11 -30.57 3.48 1.38
CA THR A 11 -30.46 3.96 2.77
C THR A 11 -30.80 2.84 3.76
N LEU A 12 -31.85 2.07 3.48
CA LEU A 12 -32.27 0.93 4.30
C LEU A 12 -31.19 -0.17 4.33
N LEU A 13 -30.59 -0.50 3.19
CA LEU A 13 -29.54 -1.52 3.11
C LEU A 13 -28.27 -1.10 3.87
N VAL A 14 -27.89 0.18 3.78
CA VAL A 14 -26.73 0.71 4.51
C VAL A 14 -27.00 0.67 6.01
N LEU A 15 -28.17 1.11 6.46
CA LEU A 15 -28.56 1.06 7.88
C LEU A 15 -28.64 -0.39 8.40
N LEU A 16 -29.14 -1.32 7.60
CA LEU A 16 -29.19 -2.74 7.95
C LEU A 16 -27.78 -3.32 8.11
N SER A 17 -26.87 -2.99 7.19
CA SER A 17 -25.48 -3.45 7.27
C SER A 17 -24.74 -2.87 8.48
N LEU A 18 -24.95 -1.59 8.78
CA LEU A 18 -24.38 -0.92 9.95
C LEU A 18 -24.94 -1.52 11.25
N GLY A 19 -26.25 -1.74 11.30
CA GLY A 19 -26.92 -2.37 12.44
C GLY A 19 -26.46 -3.81 12.65
N LEU A 20 -26.32 -4.59 11.57
CA LEU A 20 -25.82 -5.97 11.64
C LEU A 20 -24.36 -6.03 12.09
N THR A 21 -23.53 -5.08 11.64
CA THR A 21 -22.12 -4.96 12.05
C THR A 21 -22.01 -4.59 13.53
N LEU A 22 -22.82 -3.65 14.02
CA LEU A 22 -22.87 -3.27 15.43
C LEU A 22 -23.41 -4.42 16.30
N ALA A 23 -24.45 -5.12 15.84
CA ALA A 23 -25.02 -6.27 16.54
C ALA A 23 -24.00 -7.41 16.65
N LEU A 24 -23.35 -7.81 15.54
CA LEU A 24 -22.31 -8.84 15.58
C LEU A 24 -21.08 -8.39 16.38
N GLY A 25 -20.67 -7.12 16.25
CA GLY A 25 -19.49 -6.59 16.92
C GLY A 25 -19.65 -6.45 18.44
N LEU A 26 -20.85 -6.13 18.93
CA LEU A 26 -21.11 -5.93 20.37
C LEU A 26 -21.72 -7.17 21.05
N LEU A 27 -22.52 -7.96 20.34
CA LEU A 27 -23.21 -9.12 20.93
C LEU A 27 -22.34 -10.38 20.92
N LEU A 28 -21.53 -10.58 19.88
CA LEU A 28 -20.70 -11.79 19.76
C LEU A 28 -19.61 -11.88 20.84
N PRO A 29 -18.90 -10.80 21.23
CA PRO A 29 -17.89 -10.88 22.28
C PRO A 29 -18.49 -11.20 23.65
N GLU A 30 -19.62 -10.58 23.99
CA GLU A 30 -20.30 -10.81 25.27
C GLU A 30 -20.94 -12.21 25.34
N ALA A 31 -21.55 -12.68 24.24
CA ALA A 31 -22.08 -14.03 24.16
C ALA A 31 -20.97 -15.09 24.25
N LEU A 32 -19.83 -14.86 23.59
CA LEU A 32 -18.67 -15.75 23.66
C LEU A 32 -18.06 -15.76 25.07
N LYS A 33 -17.95 -14.60 25.72
CA LYS A 33 -17.45 -14.48 27.10
C LYS A 33 -18.36 -15.18 28.11
N LEU A 34 -19.68 -15.05 27.95
CA LEU A 34 -20.68 -15.76 28.76
C LEU A 34 -20.57 -17.27 28.56
N PHE A 35 -20.46 -17.73 27.31
CA PHE A 35 -20.32 -19.15 26.97
C PHE A 35 -19.03 -19.77 27.51
N LEU A 36 -17.91 -19.04 27.43
CA LEU A 36 -16.62 -19.48 27.98
C LEU A 36 -16.61 -19.51 29.52
N THR A 37 -17.33 -18.58 30.16
CA THR A 37 -17.54 -18.58 31.62
C THR A 37 -18.40 -19.77 32.04
N PHE A 38 -19.42 -20.13 31.26
CA PHE A 38 -20.25 -21.32 31.49
C PHE A 38 -19.45 -22.63 31.36
N LEU A 39 -18.39 -22.64 30.54
CA LEU A 39 -17.44 -23.75 30.40
C LEU A 39 -16.33 -23.80 31.47
N GLY A 40 -16.29 -22.83 32.40
CA GLY A 40 -15.40 -22.87 33.58
C GLY A 40 -13.92 -22.59 33.31
N LEU A 41 -13.58 -21.92 32.21
CA LEU A 41 -12.19 -21.61 31.86
C LEU A 41 -11.72 -20.30 32.53
N PRO A 42 -10.59 -20.27 33.27
CA PRO A 42 -10.05 -19.05 33.88
C PRO A 42 -9.53 -18.10 32.79
N CYS A 43 -10.21 -16.96 32.64
CA CYS A 43 -10.16 -16.13 31.43
C CYS A 43 -9.10 -15.02 31.41
N ASP A 44 -8.36 -14.76 32.48
CA ASP A 44 -7.47 -13.59 32.49
C ASP A 44 -6.34 -13.72 31.47
N ASN A 45 -5.63 -14.85 31.41
CA ASN A 45 -4.58 -15.07 30.39
C ASN A 45 -5.13 -15.55 29.04
N ALA A 46 -6.27 -16.25 29.04
CA ALA A 46 -6.88 -16.78 27.82
C ALA A 46 -7.54 -15.68 26.99
N SER A 47 -8.13 -14.68 27.61
CA SER A 47 -8.72 -13.52 26.91
C SER A 47 -7.64 -12.70 26.20
N HIS A 48 -6.51 -12.43 26.85
CA HIS A 48 -5.36 -11.77 26.23
C HIS A 48 -4.80 -12.58 25.06
N ALA A 49 -4.71 -13.91 25.19
CA ALA A 49 -4.23 -14.78 24.11
C ALA A 49 -5.18 -14.77 22.89
N ILE A 50 -6.50 -14.82 23.13
CA ILE A 50 -7.50 -14.76 22.05
C ILE A 50 -7.45 -13.40 21.35
N VAL A 51 -7.41 -12.29 22.11
CA VAL A 51 -7.33 -10.94 21.54
C VAL A 51 -6.03 -10.76 20.74
N LEU A 52 -4.89 -11.23 21.26
CA LEU A 52 -3.61 -11.20 20.55
C LEU A 52 -3.68 -12.03 19.25
N MET A 53 -4.25 -13.23 19.30
CA MET A 53 -4.42 -14.09 18.13
C MET A 53 -5.32 -13.45 17.08
N TYR A 54 -6.44 -12.84 17.49
CA TYR A 54 -7.33 -12.09 16.59
C TYR A 54 -6.64 -10.85 16.03
N PHE A 55 -5.86 -10.13 16.82
CA PHE A 55 -5.11 -8.96 16.36
C PHE A 55 -4.05 -9.37 15.34
N VAL A 56 -3.28 -10.42 15.59
CA VAL A 56 -2.30 -10.97 14.64
C VAL A 56 -2.99 -11.51 13.38
N PHE A 57 -4.14 -12.17 13.50
CA PHE A 57 -4.93 -12.65 12.37
C PHE A 57 -5.50 -11.49 11.54
N MET A 58 -6.02 -10.45 12.19
CA MET A 58 -6.48 -9.23 11.51
C MET A 58 -5.34 -8.48 10.86
N LEU A 59 -4.15 -8.40 11.49
CA LEU A 59 -2.95 -7.87 10.85
C LEU A 59 -2.54 -8.72 9.65
N PHE A 60 -2.64 -10.04 9.74
CA PHE A 60 -2.31 -10.95 8.64
C PHE A 60 -3.30 -10.83 7.47
N LEU A 61 -4.60 -10.65 7.75
CA LEU A 61 -5.62 -10.40 6.73
C LEU A 61 -5.57 -8.97 6.18
N ALA A 62 -5.22 -7.99 7.02
CA ALA A 62 -5.06 -6.60 6.63
C ALA A 62 -3.76 -6.37 5.85
N MET A 63 -2.75 -7.22 6.02
CA MET A 63 -1.62 -7.29 5.10
C MET A 63 -2.15 -7.83 3.77
N PRO A 64 -2.25 -6.99 2.72
CA PRO A 64 -2.72 -7.45 1.43
C PRO A 64 -1.80 -8.59 0.99
N SER A 65 -2.40 -9.70 0.54
CA SER A 65 -1.65 -10.83 -0.01
C SER A 65 -0.82 -10.34 -1.19
N ILE A 66 0.45 -10.02 -0.93
CA ILE A 66 1.41 -9.59 -1.95
C ILE A 66 1.43 -10.72 -2.99
N PRO A 67 0.96 -10.50 -4.22
CA PRO A 67 0.89 -11.55 -5.22
C PRO A 67 2.31 -12.03 -5.50
N ARG A 68 2.67 -13.20 -4.93
CA ARG A 68 3.95 -13.89 -5.13
C ARG A 68 3.99 -14.57 -6.50
N GLY A 69 3.65 -13.83 -7.55
CA GLY A 69 3.92 -14.24 -8.91
C GLY A 69 5.39 -13.98 -9.23
N SER A 70 6.09 -14.95 -9.80
CA SER A 70 7.39 -14.71 -10.44
C SER A 70 7.14 -13.84 -11.65
N VAL A 71 7.18 -12.53 -11.45
CA VAL A 71 7.00 -11.57 -12.52
C VAL A 71 8.29 -11.58 -13.36
N PRO A 72 8.23 -11.86 -14.67
CA PRO A 72 9.41 -11.72 -15.53
C PRO A 72 9.91 -10.28 -15.44
N VAL A 73 11.18 -10.12 -15.03
CA VAL A 73 11.74 -8.83 -14.62
C VAL A 73 12.16 -7.95 -15.82
N GLN A 74 12.45 -8.59 -16.95
CA GLN A 74 12.90 -7.91 -18.16
C GLN A 74 11.78 -7.02 -18.72
N GLY A 75 12.10 -5.74 -18.89
CA GLY A 75 11.17 -4.73 -19.44
C GLY A 75 10.24 -4.09 -18.42
N LYS A 76 10.37 -4.39 -17.12
CA LYS A 76 9.46 -3.80 -16.12
C LYS A 76 9.98 -2.50 -15.53
N VAL A 77 9.05 -1.57 -15.35
CA VAL A 77 9.31 -0.23 -14.85
C VAL A 77 8.74 -0.07 -13.45
N VAL A 78 9.51 0.52 -12.54
CA VAL A 78 9.09 0.86 -11.18
C VAL A 78 9.36 2.33 -10.88
N LEU A 79 8.49 2.97 -10.10
CA LEU A 79 8.73 4.27 -9.49
C LEU A 79 8.86 4.06 -7.97
N ILE A 80 9.88 4.64 -7.35
CA ILE A 80 10.18 4.53 -5.92
C ILE A 80 10.33 5.95 -5.36
N THR A 81 9.64 6.34 -4.28
CA THR A 81 9.88 7.60 -3.56
C THR A 81 10.82 7.39 -2.39
N GLY A 82 11.35 8.48 -1.84
CA GLY A 82 12.18 8.42 -0.62
C GLY A 82 13.49 7.68 -0.88
N CYS A 83 14.09 7.87 -2.05
CA CYS A 83 15.32 7.18 -2.46
C CYS A 83 16.61 7.86 -1.96
N ASP A 84 16.50 8.92 -1.15
CA ASP A 84 17.67 9.65 -0.63
C ASP A 84 18.49 8.83 0.39
N SER A 85 17.88 7.86 1.08
CA SER A 85 18.57 7.03 2.09
C SER A 85 17.79 5.75 2.44
N GLY A 86 18.38 4.93 3.33
CA GLY A 86 17.69 3.82 4.00
C GLY A 86 17.10 2.78 3.05
N PHE A 87 15.85 2.38 3.32
CA PHE A 87 15.18 1.32 2.59
C PHE A 87 14.91 1.68 1.13
N GLY A 88 14.47 2.91 0.84
CA GLY A 88 14.17 3.34 -0.53
C GLY A 88 15.41 3.28 -1.43
N LEU A 89 16.55 3.77 -0.93
CA LEU A 89 17.84 3.70 -1.61
C LEU A 89 18.28 2.24 -1.87
N ALA A 90 18.19 1.38 -0.84
CA ALA A 90 18.54 -0.03 -0.96
C ALA A 90 17.62 -0.77 -1.94
N LEU A 91 16.31 -0.47 -1.90
CA LEU A 91 15.31 -1.05 -2.80
C LEU A 91 15.56 -0.64 -4.25
N ALA A 92 15.86 0.64 -4.51
CA ALA A 92 16.18 1.13 -5.84
C ALA A 92 17.38 0.38 -6.45
N LYS A 93 18.46 0.22 -5.68
CA LYS A 93 19.65 -0.55 -6.10
C LYS A 93 19.32 -2.02 -6.34
N HIS A 94 18.54 -2.64 -5.46
CA HIS A 94 18.15 -4.04 -5.58
C HIS A 94 17.32 -4.30 -6.84
N LEU A 95 16.27 -3.51 -7.06
CA LEU A 95 15.40 -3.62 -8.23
C LEU A 95 16.17 -3.35 -9.53
N HIS A 96 17.08 -2.37 -9.51
CA HIS A 96 17.97 -2.12 -10.65
C HIS A 96 18.86 -3.33 -10.98
N LYS A 97 19.44 -3.97 -9.95
CA LYS A 97 20.33 -5.13 -10.09
C LYS A 97 19.63 -6.35 -10.67
N ILE A 98 18.38 -6.60 -10.27
CA ILE A 98 17.60 -7.75 -10.77
C ILE A 98 16.98 -7.51 -12.16
N GLY A 99 17.07 -6.29 -12.70
CA GLY A 99 16.77 -6.00 -14.10
C GLY A 99 15.63 -5.01 -14.37
N PHE A 100 15.02 -4.42 -13.33
CA PHE A 100 13.99 -3.39 -13.52
C PHE A 100 14.58 -2.09 -14.07
N THR A 101 13.75 -1.34 -14.78
CA THR A 101 13.92 0.09 -15.01
C THR A 101 13.35 0.83 -13.81
N VAL A 102 14.20 1.56 -13.08
CA VAL A 102 13.86 2.23 -11.84
C VAL A 102 13.82 3.74 -12.06
N PHE A 103 12.70 4.35 -11.72
CA PHE A 103 12.56 5.78 -11.52
C PHE A 103 12.67 6.06 -10.02
N ALA A 104 13.76 6.68 -9.59
CA ALA A 104 14.04 6.97 -8.20
C ALA A 104 13.70 8.42 -7.87
N GLY A 105 12.62 8.63 -7.13
CA GLY A 105 12.19 9.91 -6.56
C GLY A 105 12.98 10.24 -5.30
N CYS A 106 13.79 11.28 -5.39
CA CYS A 106 14.60 11.81 -4.30
C CYS A 106 14.14 13.22 -3.92
N LEU A 107 14.04 13.50 -2.63
CA LEU A 107 13.72 14.81 -2.09
C LEU A 107 14.87 15.80 -2.28
N LEU A 108 16.11 15.32 -2.21
CA LEU A 108 17.32 16.13 -2.21
C LEU A 108 18.11 16.05 -3.52
N LYS A 109 17.50 15.59 -4.62
CA LYS A 109 18.18 15.51 -5.92
C LYS A 109 18.77 16.86 -6.33
N ASN A 110 17.95 17.91 -6.33
CA ASN A 110 18.39 19.26 -6.74
C ASN A 110 19.33 19.92 -5.71
N GLN A 111 19.50 19.30 -4.54
CA GLN A 111 20.37 19.77 -3.46
C GLN A 111 21.64 18.90 -3.32
N ASN A 112 21.94 18.06 -4.31
CA ASN A 112 23.11 17.18 -4.29
C ASN A 112 23.12 16.20 -3.10
N GLY A 113 21.95 15.69 -2.71
CA GLY A 113 21.84 14.67 -1.66
C GLY A 113 22.63 13.40 -2.01
N GLU A 114 23.34 12.84 -1.03
CA GLU A 114 24.25 11.72 -1.21
C GLU A 114 23.59 10.50 -1.88
N GLY A 115 22.39 10.10 -1.43
CA GLY A 115 21.68 8.97 -2.04
C GLY A 115 21.25 9.21 -3.48
N ALA A 116 20.88 10.44 -3.84
CA ALA A 116 20.55 10.79 -5.22
C ALA A 116 21.79 10.69 -6.11
N GLN A 117 22.94 11.23 -5.65
CA GLN A 117 24.21 11.12 -6.38
C GLN A 117 24.67 9.67 -6.52
N GLU A 118 24.51 8.87 -5.46
CA GLU A 118 24.85 7.46 -5.50
C GLU A 118 24.02 6.72 -6.54
N LEU A 119 22.71 7.00 -6.64
CA LEU A 119 21.86 6.40 -7.66
C LEU A 119 22.20 6.89 -9.07
N GLU A 120 22.57 8.16 -9.24
CA GLU A 120 23.02 8.69 -10.54
C GLU A 120 24.36 8.06 -10.97
N SER A 121 25.21 7.67 -10.03
CA SER A 121 26.51 7.04 -10.30
C SER A 121 26.42 5.69 -11.04
N PHE A 122 25.24 5.06 -11.10
CA PHE A 122 25.01 3.85 -11.90
C PHE A 122 25.12 4.10 -13.41
N HIS A 123 25.04 5.36 -13.88
CA HIS A 123 25.21 5.78 -15.28
C HIS A 123 24.55 4.85 -16.31
N CYS A 124 23.30 4.45 -16.05
CA CYS A 124 22.60 3.47 -16.88
C CYS A 124 21.22 3.98 -17.29
N ASN A 125 20.77 3.61 -18.50
CA ASN A 125 19.46 4.03 -19.01
C ASN A 125 18.27 3.50 -18.17
N ARG A 126 18.51 2.45 -17.37
CA ARG A 126 17.52 1.81 -16.51
C ARG A 126 17.44 2.41 -15.10
N MET A 127 18.28 3.39 -14.73
CA MET A 127 18.19 4.11 -13.46
C MET A 127 17.98 5.59 -13.77
N LYS A 128 16.78 6.10 -13.45
CA LYS A 128 16.38 7.48 -13.72
C LYS A 128 16.07 8.17 -12.40
N VAL A 129 16.98 9.03 -11.95
CA VAL A 129 16.81 9.78 -10.70
C VAL A 129 16.05 11.08 -10.99
N LEU A 130 14.99 11.35 -10.25
CA LEU A 130 14.17 12.56 -10.39
C LEU A 130 13.90 13.23 -9.05
N GLN A 131 13.73 14.55 -9.09
CA GLN A 131 13.34 15.35 -7.93
C GLN A 131 11.86 15.06 -7.63
N LEU A 132 11.55 14.66 -6.39
CA LEU A 132 10.17 14.38 -5.98
C LEU A 132 9.96 14.64 -4.49
N ASN A 133 9.37 15.79 -4.17
CA ASN A 133 8.72 16.03 -2.90
C ASN A 133 7.23 15.67 -2.98
N VAL A 134 6.84 14.59 -2.29
CA VAL A 134 5.45 14.10 -2.26
C VAL A 134 4.45 15.09 -1.64
N THR A 135 4.92 16.07 -0.86
CA THR A 135 4.05 17.09 -0.25
C THR A 135 3.72 18.24 -1.20
N LYS A 136 4.42 18.33 -2.34
CA LYS A 136 4.22 19.38 -3.34
C LYS A 136 3.60 18.79 -4.60
N GLU A 137 2.33 19.10 -4.83
CA GLU A 137 1.56 18.59 -5.97
C GLU A 137 2.21 18.91 -7.33
N GLU A 138 2.86 20.06 -7.45
CA GLU A 138 3.62 20.42 -8.66
C GLU A 138 4.78 19.45 -8.95
N GLU A 139 5.51 19.03 -7.92
CA GLU A 139 6.63 18.08 -8.08
C GLU A 139 6.10 16.68 -8.39
N VAL A 140 4.99 16.27 -7.77
CA VAL A 140 4.30 15.01 -8.08
C VAL A 140 3.82 14.99 -9.53
N THR A 141 3.20 16.07 -10.01
CA THR A 141 2.70 16.18 -11.39
C THR A 141 3.85 16.08 -12.40
N LYS A 142 4.93 16.83 -12.17
CA LYS A 142 6.14 16.77 -13.01
C LYS A 142 6.77 15.39 -13.02
N ALA A 143 6.81 14.70 -11.87
CA ALA A 143 7.32 13.34 -11.79
C ALA A 143 6.47 12.37 -12.61
N VAL A 144 5.14 12.45 -12.50
CA VAL A 144 4.22 11.61 -13.28
C VAL A 144 4.39 11.86 -14.78
N GLU A 145 4.44 13.11 -15.22
CA GLU A 145 4.67 13.46 -16.62
C GLU A 145 6.02 12.95 -17.13
N TYR A 146 7.07 13.13 -16.33
CA TYR A 146 8.41 12.64 -16.65
C TYR A 146 8.42 11.13 -16.83
N VAL A 147 7.80 10.38 -15.90
CA VAL A 147 7.72 8.93 -16.00
C VAL A 147 6.93 8.53 -17.25
N LYS A 148 5.73 9.09 -17.47
CA LYS A 148 4.90 8.81 -18.65
C LYS A 148 5.64 9.02 -19.96
N LYS A 149 6.39 10.12 -20.10
CA LYS A 149 7.18 10.43 -21.30
C LYS A 149 8.32 9.44 -21.55
N ASN A 150 8.77 8.77 -20.49
CA ASN A 150 9.94 7.90 -20.49
C ASN A 150 9.58 6.40 -20.42
N LEU A 151 8.29 6.08 -20.53
CA LEU A 151 7.77 4.74 -20.77
C LEU A 151 7.67 4.51 -22.27
N ASP A 152 8.07 3.33 -22.74
CA ASP A 152 7.78 2.90 -24.10
C ASP A 152 6.31 2.42 -24.17
N ASP A 153 5.64 2.57 -25.32
CA ASP A 153 4.22 2.22 -25.53
C ASP A 153 3.89 0.75 -25.19
N SER A 154 4.90 -0.13 -25.11
CA SER A 154 4.75 -1.53 -24.71
C SER A 154 4.55 -1.74 -23.19
N ASP A 155 4.81 -0.74 -22.35
CA ASP A 155 4.82 -0.86 -20.88
C ASP A 155 3.56 -0.30 -20.20
N GLU A 156 2.63 0.27 -20.97
CA GLU A 156 1.40 0.91 -20.49
C GLU A 156 0.50 -0.07 -19.70
N GLY A 157 0.52 -1.36 -20.05
CA GLY A 157 -0.18 -2.43 -19.33
C GLY A 157 0.40 -2.76 -17.95
N THR A 158 1.70 -2.56 -17.75
CA THR A 158 2.40 -2.83 -16.48
C THR A 158 2.20 -1.69 -15.48
N PHE A 159 2.02 -0.46 -15.97
CA PHE A 159 1.78 0.73 -15.14
C PHE A 159 0.47 0.65 -14.32
N LYS A 160 -0.55 -0.04 -14.84
CA LYS A 160 -1.80 -0.31 -14.08
C LYS A 160 -1.58 -1.14 -12.82
N CYS A 161 -0.55 -1.98 -12.77
CA CYS A 161 -0.19 -2.76 -11.58
C CYS A 161 0.66 -1.94 -10.60
N PHE A 162 1.50 -1.02 -11.10
CA PHE A 162 2.35 -0.16 -10.27
C PHE A 162 1.62 1.02 -9.61
N HIS A 163 0.57 1.54 -10.25
CA HIS A 163 -0.32 2.51 -9.61
C HIS A 163 -0.90 1.99 -8.28
N LYS A 164 -1.01 0.67 -8.13
CA LYS A 164 -1.52 0.03 -6.91
C LYS A 164 -0.45 -0.20 -5.84
N ILE A 165 0.78 -0.58 -6.22
CA ILE A 165 1.89 -0.78 -5.27
C ILE A 165 2.33 0.54 -4.62
N PHE A 166 2.18 1.67 -5.32
CA PHE A 166 2.66 2.95 -4.82
C PHE A 166 1.69 3.66 -3.87
N LEU A 167 0.39 3.48 -4.05
CA LEU A 167 -0.62 4.06 -3.15
C LEU A 167 -0.76 3.26 -1.84
N GLU A 168 -0.48 1.96 -1.81
CA GLU A 168 -0.61 1.16 -0.56
C GLU A 168 0.58 1.31 0.41
N ILE A 169 1.73 1.82 -0.01
CA ILE A 169 2.91 2.00 0.88
C ILE A 169 2.92 3.37 1.57
N VAL A 170 2.17 4.37 1.07
CA VAL A 170 2.11 5.73 1.65
C VAL A 170 0.77 6.02 2.34
N SER A 171 -0.20 5.09 2.28
CA SER A 171 -1.51 5.23 2.96
C SER A 171 -1.66 4.39 4.24
N TYR A 172 -0.55 4.03 4.89
CA TYR A 172 -0.53 3.63 6.30
C TYR A 172 0.40 4.53 7.10
#